data_AF-X1VSC9-F1
#
_entry.id   AF-X1VSC9-F1
#
_cell.length_a   1.000
_cell.length_b   1.000
_cell.length_c   1.000
_cell.angle_alpha   90.00
_cell.angle_beta   90.00
_cell.angle_gamma   90.00
#
_symmetry.space_group_name_H-M   'P 1'
#
loop_
_entity.id
_entity.type
_entity.pdbx_description
1 polymer ?
#
loop_
_entity_poly.entity_id
_entity_poly.type
_entity_poly.pdbx_seq_one_letter_code
_entity_poly.pdbx_strand_id
1 'polypeptide(L)' 'GEVLTNGGRVLTVVASGKTITEARERVYDNISRVHFEGCHYRKDIAQVKDG' A
#
# COMPACT_ATOMS: atom_id res chain seq x y z
N GLY A 1 21.31 4.90 -13.25
CA GLY A 1 21.25 4.85 -11.78
C GLY A 1 20.10 3.96 -11.38
N GLU A 2 20.25 3.18 -10.33
CA GLU A 2 19.20 2.29 -9.81
C GLU A 2 18.55 2.91 -8.57
N VAL A 3 17.28 2.60 -8.34
CA VAL A 3 16.56 3.03 -7.13
C VAL A 3 16.72 1.94 -6.08
N LEU A 4 17.33 2.29 -4.94
CA LEU A 4 17.62 1.36 -3.83
C LEU A 4 16.88 1.77 -2.57
N THR A 5 16.65 0.81 -1.67
CA THR A 5 16.08 1.04 -0.34
C THR A 5 17.12 1.63 0.61
N ASN A 6 16.71 2.50 1.55
CA ASN A 6 17.61 3.06 2.56
C ASN A 6 16.91 3.28 3.92
N GLY A 7 16.71 2.20 4.68
CA GLY A 7 16.10 2.22 6.01
C GLY A 7 14.88 1.31 6.14
N GLY A 8 14.26 1.30 7.33
CA GLY A 8 13.17 0.37 7.64
C GLY A 8 11.83 0.69 6.98
N ARG A 9 11.42 1.96 6.94
CA ARG A 9 10.22 2.40 6.20
C ARG A 9 10.67 3.01 4.89
N VAL A 10 10.36 2.34 3.79
CA VAL A 10 10.88 2.69 2.46
C VAL A 10 9.98 3.69 1.75
N LEU A 11 8.68 3.41 1.69
CA LEU A 11 7.71 4.21 0.93
C LEU A 11 6.31 4.14 1.55
N THR A 12 5.47 5.11 1.21
CA THR A 12 4.05 5.14 1.56
C THR A 12 3.23 5.21 0.28
N VAL A 13 2.36 4.23 0.06
CA VAL A 13 1.38 4.26 -1.04
C VAL A 13 0.09 4.90 -0.54
N VAL A 14 -0.39 5.91 -1.26
CA VAL A 14 -1.64 6.61 -0.94
C VAL A 14 -2.57 6.59 -2.15
N ALA A 15 -3.87 6.48 -1.89
CA ALA A 15 -4.91 6.66 -2.90
C ALA A 15 -6.13 7.32 -2.27
N SER A 16 -6.88 8.05 -3.09
CA SER A 16 -8.18 8.62 -2.74
C SER A 16 -9.29 7.92 -3.51
N GLY A 17 -10.51 7.96 -2.99
CA GLY A 17 -11.72 7.39 -3.57
C GLY A 17 -12.95 8.07 -2.99
N LYS A 18 -14.13 7.87 -3.57
CA LYS A 18 -15.40 8.40 -3.06
C LYS A 18 -15.82 7.70 -1.76
N THR A 19 -15.34 6.48 -1.55
CA THR A 19 -15.54 5.70 -0.32
C THR A 19 -14.21 5.21 0.24
N ILE A 20 -14.20 4.83 1.52
CA ILE A 20 -13.03 4.18 2.15
C ILE A 20 -12.69 2.87 1.44
N THR A 21 -13.69 2.09 1.02
CA THR A 21 -13.50 0.86 0.24
C THR A 21 -12.77 1.14 -1.07
N GLU A 22 -13.22 2.12 -1.85
CA GLU A 22 -12.59 2.48 -3.13
C GLU A 22 -11.15 2.98 -2.93
N ALA A 23 -10.91 3.82 -1.91
CA ALA A 23 -9.56 4.28 -1.59
C ALA A 23 -8.64 3.11 -1.20
N ARG A 24 -9.16 2.17 -0.40
CA ARG A 24 -8.43 0.99 0.04
C ARG A 24 -8.09 0.06 -1.12
N GLU A 25 -9.05 -0.26 -1.99
CA GLU A 25 -8.82 -1.06 -3.20
C GLU A 25 -7.71 -0.46 -4.05
N ARG A 26 -7.77 0.84 -4.31
CA ARG A 26 -6.73 1.55 -5.08
C ARG A 26 -5.35 1.48 -4.44
N VAL A 27 -5.23 1.54 -3.10
CA VAL A 27 -3.93 1.35 -2.43
C VAL A 27 -3.39 -0.05 -2.68
N TYR A 28 -4.23 -1.09 -2.52
CA TYR A 28 -3.78 -2.47 -2.69
C TYR A 28 -3.50 -2.85 -4.15
N ASP A 29 -4.19 -2.25 -5.11
CA ASP A 29 -3.88 -2.37 -6.53
C ASP A 29 -2.54 -1.73 -6.89
N ASN A 30 -2.22 -0.57 -6.30
CA ASN A 30 -0.97 0.13 -6.59
C ASN A 30 0.23 -0.51 -5.86
N ILE A 31 0.08 -0.91 -4.60
CA ILE A 31 1.19 -1.51 -3.84
C ILE A 31 1.62 -2.85 -4.42
N SER A 32 0.71 -3.58 -5.08
CA SER A 32 1.01 -4.82 -5.81
C SER A 32 1.98 -4.66 -6.98
N ARG A 33 2.29 -3.42 -7.39
CA ARG A 33 3.22 -3.11 -8.48
C ARG A 33 4.64 -2.84 -7.98
N VAL A 34 4.81 -2.67 -6.66
CA VAL A 34 6.09 -2.33 -6.03
C VAL A 34 6.68 -3.59 -5.41
N HIS A 35 7.90 -3.94 -5.82
CA HIS A 35 8.59 -5.13 -5.35
C HIS A 35 10.06 -4.85 -5.08
N PHE A 36 10.55 -5.40 -3.98
CA PHE A 36 11.96 -5.48 -3.62
C PHE A 36 12.14 -6.60 -2.58
N GLU A 37 13.36 -7.06 -2.39
CA GLU A 37 13.68 -8.11 -1.41
C GLU A 37 13.23 -7.69 0.00
N GLY A 38 12.50 -8.58 0.70
CA GLY A 38 11.99 -8.29 2.04
C GLY A 38 10.88 -7.22 2.09
N CYS A 39 10.19 -6.95 0.98
CA CYS A 39 9.06 -6.03 0.99
C CYS A 39 7.92 -6.55 1.88
N HIS A 40 7.54 -5.76 2.87
CA HIS A 40 6.45 -6.08 3.79
C HIS A 40 5.49 -4.90 3.94
N TYR A 41 4.20 -5.18 3.89
CA TYR A 41 3.14 -4.19 4.12
C TYR A 41 1.91 -4.85 4.75
N ARG A 42 1.14 -4.04 5.48
CA ARG A 42 -0.10 -4.47 6.13
C ARG A 42 -1.23 -4.64 5.12
N LYS A 43 -2.03 -5.69 5.28
CA LYS A 43 -3.21 -5.99 4.43
C LYS A 43 -4.54 -5.58 5.05
N ASP A 44 -4.54 -5.02 6.26
CA ASP A 44 -5.72 -4.72 7.08
C ASP A 44 -5.98 -3.22 7.27
N ILE A 45 -5.21 -2.34 6.61
CA ILE A 45 -5.37 -0.88 6.71
C ILE A 45 -6.69 -0.40 6.12
N ALA A 46 -7.57 0.18 6.95
CA ALA A 46 -8.90 0.61 6.55
C ALA A 46 -9.85 -0.54 6.13
N GLN A 47 -9.61 -1.75 6.65
CA GLN A 47 -10.56 -2.86 6.48
C GLN A 47 -11.87 -2.50 7.18
N VAL A 48 -12.93 -2.31 6.41
CA VAL A 48 -14.28 -2.10 6.92
C VAL A 48 -14.80 -3.46 7.41
N LYS A 49 -15.29 -3.51 8.65
CA LYS A 49 -16.03 -4.67 9.14
C LYS A 49 -17.50 -4.41 8.83
N ASP A 50 -18.13 -5.32 8.11
CA ASP A 50 -19.57 -5.32 7.99
C ASP A 50 -20.16 -5.55 9.39
N GLY A 51 -21.09 -4.69 9.78
CA GLY A 51 -21.87 -4.76 11.02
C GLY A 51 -23.33 -4.95 10.70
#